data_AF-K0C7N2-F1
#
_entry.id   AF-K0C7N2-F1
#
_cell.length_a   1.000
_cell.length_b   1.000
_cell.length_c   1.000
_cell.angle_alpha   90.00
_cell.angle_beta   90.00
_cell.angle_gamma   90.00
#
_symmetry.space_group_name_H-M   'P 1'
#
loop_
_entity.id
_entity.type
_entity.pdbx_description
1 polymer ?
#
loop_
_entity_poly.entity_id
_entity_poly.type
_entity_poly.pdbx_seq_one_letter_code
_entity_poly.pdbx_strand_id
1 'polypeptide(L)'
;MEELKRLEELTEMDEKHRLVGAICGAVPSLERMHDVLSKERLNGQVPEVIRNQFNVARNMALYTYYFYALAPEVNLKTYTLIEHALKLKTKPEKHMMLARLLRAALRNGWISDAGFRHIDNPSQDNEWCKAMLKSIPELRNSQAHGSSMLIGDCIDHISICADFINQLFPDDKSGQ
;
A
#
# COMPACT_ATOMS: atom_id res chain seq x y z
N MET A 1 4.90 23.02 -11.18
CA MET A 1 6.04 22.25 -11.70
C MET A 1 6.84 21.82 -10.48
N GLU A 2 7.27 20.56 -10.39
CA GLU A 2 8.14 20.15 -9.27
C GLU A 2 9.51 20.77 -9.45
N GLU A 3 10.08 21.27 -8.37
CA GLU A 3 11.44 21.79 -8.31
C GLU A 3 12.24 20.99 -7.28
N LEU A 4 13.56 20.92 -7.46
CA LEU A 4 14.43 20.33 -6.45
C LEU A 4 14.42 21.21 -5.19
N LYS A 5 14.01 20.64 -4.05
CA LYS A 5 13.99 21.36 -2.77
C LYS A 5 15.38 21.88 -2.40
N ARG A 6 15.44 23.07 -1.80
CA ARG A 6 16.67 23.58 -1.20
C ARG A 6 17.00 22.80 0.07
N LEU A 7 18.28 22.81 0.47
CA LEU A 7 18.74 22.05 1.63
C LEU A 7 17.97 22.43 2.90
N GLU A 8 17.68 23.72 3.06
CA GLU A 8 16.99 24.29 4.23
C GLU A 8 15.50 23.93 4.26
N GLU A 9 14.92 23.53 3.13
CA GLU A 9 13.50 23.20 3.00
C GLU A 9 13.21 21.71 3.17
N LEU A 10 14.24 20.85 3.25
CA LEU A 10 14.08 19.40 3.26
C LEU A 10 13.20 18.90 4.40
N THR A 11 13.23 19.57 5.55
CA THR A 11 12.43 19.23 6.73
C THR A 11 11.20 20.11 6.91
N GLU A 12 10.90 20.96 5.95
CA GLU A 12 9.67 21.75 5.94
C GLU A 12 8.53 20.96 5.28
N MET A 13 7.34 21.06 5.87
CA MET A 13 6.13 20.42 5.33
C MET A 13 5.87 20.93 3.91
N ASP A 14 5.60 20.00 3.00
CA ASP A 14 5.29 20.33 1.62
C ASP A 14 4.06 21.27 1.52
N GLU A 15 4.16 22.33 0.72
CA GLU A 15 3.08 23.30 0.56
C GLU A 15 1.79 22.66 0.04
N LYS A 16 1.90 21.59 -0.75
CA LYS A 16 0.73 20.87 -1.27
C LYS A 16 -0.13 20.28 -0.16
N HIS A 17 0.47 19.87 0.97
CA HIS A 17 -0.30 19.42 2.13
C HIS A 17 -1.15 20.56 2.72
N ARG A 18 -0.67 21.80 2.69
CA ARG A 18 -1.47 22.98 3.10
C ARG A 18 -2.61 23.23 2.12
N LEU A 19 -2.33 23.17 0.81
CA LEU A 19 -3.32 23.40 -0.24
C LEU A 19 -4.42 22.35 -0.20
N VAL A 20 -4.06 21.06 -0.11
CA VAL A 20 -5.01 19.96 0.03
C VAL A 20 -5.78 20.09 1.35
N GLY A 21 -5.11 20.42 2.46
CA GLY A 21 -5.76 20.60 3.75
C GLY A 21 -6.76 21.77 3.78
N ALA A 22 -6.51 22.83 3.01
CA ALA A 22 -7.46 23.94 2.85
C ALA A 22 -8.74 23.52 2.09
N ILE A 23 -8.64 22.52 1.21
CA ILE A 23 -9.78 21.97 0.45
C ILE A 23 -10.52 20.89 1.26
N CYS A 24 -9.77 19.96 1.86
CA CYS A 24 -10.29 18.79 2.56
C CYS A 24 -10.62 19.05 4.04
N GLY A 25 -10.27 20.23 4.57
CA GLY A 25 -10.55 20.63 5.94
C GLY A 25 -9.57 20.10 7.00
N ALA A 26 -8.51 19.40 6.59
CA ALA A 26 -7.50 18.86 7.51
C ALA A 26 -6.11 18.91 6.90
N VAL A 27 -5.21 19.67 7.53
CA VAL A 27 -3.77 19.63 7.23
C VAL A 27 -3.17 18.42 7.97
N PRO A 28 -2.39 17.56 7.30
CA PRO A 28 -1.76 16.42 7.95
C PRO A 28 -0.77 16.88 9.03
N SER A 29 -0.63 16.07 10.08
CA SER A 29 0.41 16.23 11.11
C SER A 29 1.36 15.04 11.01
N LEU A 30 2.66 15.32 11.05
CA LEU A 30 3.69 14.28 10.99
C LEU A 30 3.54 13.29 12.14
N GLU A 31 3.22 13.76 13.35
CA GLU A 31 3.00 12.93 14.53
C GLU A 31 1.82 11.99 14.34
N ARG A 32 0.71 12.47 13.76
CA ARG A 32 -0.45 11.64 13.44
C ARG A 32 -0.13 10.62 12.36
N MET A 33 0.55 11.03 11.29
CA MET A 33 0.99 10.11 10.23
C MET A 33 1.88 9.00 10.81
N HIS A 34 2.81 9.36 11.70
CA HIS A 34 3.67 8.40 12.40
C HIS A 34 2.87 7.46 13.30
N ASP A 35 1.95 7.97 14.13
CA ASP A 35 1.11 7.13 14.98
C ASP A 35 0.34 6.08 14.15
N VAL A 36 -0.29 6.50 13.04
CA VAL A 36 -1.01 5.59 12.15
C VAL A 36 -0.07 4.56 11.51
N LEU A 37 1.01 5.00 10.85
CA LEU A 37 1.96 4.10 10.17
C LEU A 37 2.71 3.17 11.13
N SER A 38 2.86 3.54 12.40
CA SER A 38 3.47 2.69 13.43
C SER A 38 2.59 1.50 13.81
N LYS A 39 1.27 1.62 13.63
CA LYS A 39 0.28 0.57 13.89
C LYS A 39 0.18 -0.41 12.72
N GLU A 40 0.50 0.03 11.52
CA GLU A 40 0.54 -0.82 10.33
C GLU A 40 1.71 -1.80 10.39
N ARG A 41 1.44 -3.09 10.63
CA ARG A 41 2.49 -4.12 10.80
C ARG A 41 2.18 -5.40 10.04
N LEU A 42 3.26 -6.02 9.57
CA LEU A 42 3.24 -7.38 9.03
C LEU A 42 3.56 -8.38 10.16
N ASN A 43 2.86 -9.50 10.19
CA ASN A 43 3.04 -10.53 11.21
C ASN A 43 4.36 -11.30 11.04
N GLY A 44 4.67 -12.18 12.00
CA GLY A 44 5.92 -12.94 12.04
C GLY A 44 6.08 -14.00 10.94
N GLN A 45 4.98 -14.48 10.36
CA GLN A 45 4.97 -15.51 9.30
C GLN A 45 5.29 -14.93 7.92
N VAL A 46 5.15 -13.61 7.75
CA VAL A 46 5.52 -12.94 6.50
C VAL A 46 7.04 -13.00 6.31
N PRO A 47 7.58 -13.42 5.14
CA PRO A 47 9.02 -13.50 4.91
C PRO A 47 9.78 -12.20 5.23
N GLU A 48 10.97 -12.32 5.83
CA GLU A 48 11.75 -11.17 6.30
C GLU A 48 12.03 -10.14 5.20
N VAL A 49 12.34 -10.61 3.99
CA VAL A 49 12.56 -9.73 2.82
C VAL A 49 11.36 -8.84 2.52
N ILE A 50 10.14 -9.34 2.72
CA ILE A 50 8.90 -8.57 2.53
C ILE A 50 8.71 -7.59 3.69
N ARG A 51 8.93 -8.02 4.94
CA ARG A 51 8.83 -7.14 6.13
C ARG A 51 9.79 -5.96 6.05
N ASN A 52 11.03 -6.19 5.64
CA ASN A 52 12.03 -5.13 5.49
C ASN A 52 11.61 -4.12 4.42
N GLN A 53 11.16 -4.59 3.26
CA GLN A 53 10.70 -3.71 2.19
C GLN A 53 9.39 -2.97 2.53
N PHE A 54 8.52 -3.57 3.34
CA PHE A 54 7.33 -2.90 3.87
C PHE A 54 7.70 -1.76 4.83
N ASN A 55 8.72 -1.95 5.69
CA ASN A 55 9.23 -0.86 6.54
C ASN A 55 9.80 0.30 5.72
N VAL A 56 10.47 0.00 4.60
CA VAL A 56 10.90 1.04 3.66
C VAL A 56 9.70 1.81 3.12
N ALA A 57 8.63 1.12 2.70
CA ALA A 57 7.41 1.77 2.21
C ALA A 57 6.75 2.64 3.29
N ARG A 58 6.71 2.20 4.55
CA ARG A 58 6.19 3.00 5.68
C ARG A 58 7.01 4.26 5.93
N ASN A 59 8.34 4.15 5.88
CA ASN A 59 9.21 5.32 6.01
C ASN A 59 9.03 6.27 4.82
N MET A 60 8.94 5.76 3.59
CA MET A 60 8.64 6.58 2.41
C MET A 60 7.30 7.31 2.58
N ALA A 61 6.27 6.62 3.11
CA ALA A 61 4.98 7.24 3.42
C ALA A 61 5.13 8.40 4.42
N LEU A 62 5.96 8.27 5.46
CA LEU A 62 6.26 9.39 6.36
C LEU A 62 6.96 10.55 5.65
N TYR A 63 7.93 10.26 4.79
CA TYR A 63 8.64 11.30 4.03
C TYR A 63 7.73 12.04 3.03
N THR A 64 6.55 11.51 2.70
CA THR A 64 5.57 12.26 1.91
C THR A 64 5.13 13.55 2.60
N TYR A 65 5.21 13.65 3.93
CA TYR A 65 4.95 14.88 4.68
C TYR A 65 5.86 16.04 4.22
N TYR A 66 7.12 15.72 3.92
CA TYR A 66 8.11 16.69 3.43
C TYR A 66 8.13 16.79 1.91
N PHE A 67 7.71 15.75 1.20
CA PHE A 67 7.68 15.73 -0.26
C PHE A 67 6.45 15.00 -0.79
N TYR A 68 5.39 15.75 -1.04
CA TYR A 68 4.08 15.21 -1.39
C TYR A 68 4.11 14.37 -2.67
N ALA A 69 4.93 14.76 -3.65
CA ALA A 69 5.08 14.06 -4.93
C ALA A 69 5.70 12.65 -4.79
N LEU A 70 6.15 12.25 -3.59
CA LEU A 70 6.58 10.88 -3.30
C LEU A 70 5.40 9.90 -3.12
N ALA A 71 4.18 10.39 -2.87
CA ALA A 71 3.02 9.53 -2.60
C ALA A 71 2.70 8.49 -3.71
N PRO A 72 2.76 8.82 -5.02
CA PRO A 72 2.61 7.83 -6.09
C PRO A 72 3.67 6.72 -6.04
N GLU A 73 4.91 7.04 -5.65
CA GLU A 73 5.99 6.06 -5.52
C GLU A 73 5.77 5.12 -4.34
N VAL A 74 5.19 5.62 -3.24
CA VAL A 74 4.75 4.78 -2.12
C VAL A 74 3.71 3.77 -2.60
N ASN A 75 2.72 4.22 -3.37
CA ASN A 75 1.69 3.32 -3.92
C ASN A 75 2.27 2.30 -4.89
N LEU A 76 3.21 2.71 -5.76
CA LEU A 76 3.90 1.76 -6.64
C LEU A 76 4.69 0.72 -5.84
N LYS A 77 5.30 1.14 -4.72
CA LYS A 77 6.03 0.25 -3.81
C LYS A 77 5.10 -0.77 -3.16
N THR A 78 3.88 -0.41 -2.77
CA THR A 78 2.91 -1.34 -2.19
C THR A 78 2.46 -2.40 -3.21
N TYR A 79 2.18 -2.02 -4.47
CA TYR A 79 1.86 -2.99 -5.52
C TYR A 79 3.02 -3.95 -5.80
N THR A 80 4.25 -3.42 -5.83
CA THR A 80 5.46 -4.24 -6.03
C THR A 80 5.68 -5.22 -4.87
N LEU A 81 5.39 -4.80 -3.63
CA LEU A 81 5.44 -5.66 -2.44
C LEU A 81 4.40 -6.78 -2.51
N ILE A 82 3.16 -6.47 -2.89
CA ILE A 82 2.09 -7.46 -3.09
C ILE A 82 2.51 -8.49 -4.16
N GLU A 83 3.04 -8.03 -5.29
CA GLU A 83 3.52 -8.91 -6.35
C GLU A 83 4.64 -9.84 -5.87
N HIS A 84 5.61 -9.30 -5.13
CA HIS A 84 6.73 -10.07 -4.59
C HIS A 84 6.25 -11.11 -3.57
N ALA A 85 5.38 -10.71 -2.65
CA ALA A 85 4.76 -11.61 -1.67
C ALA A 85 4.00 -12.75 -2.34
N LEU A 86 3.22 -12.45 -3.39
CA LEU A 86 2.51 -13.44 -4.19
C LEU A 86 3.47 -14.40 -4.91
N LYS A 87 4.57 -13.90 -5.47
CA LYS A 87 5.59 -14.76 -6.10
C LYS A 87 6.22 -15.72 -5.09
N LEU A 88 6.51 -15.26 -3.87
CA LEU A 88 7.02 -16.11 -2.79
C LEU A 88 6.00 -17.17 -2.36
N LYS A 89 4.71 -16.81 -2.28
CA LYS A 89 3.62 -17.73 -1.90
C LYS A 89 3.32 -18.76 -3.00
N THR A 90 3.24 -18.32 -4.26
CA THR A 90 2.86 -19.17 -5.41
C THR A 90 4.00 -20.02 -5.96
N LYS A 91 5.26 -19.61 -5.79
CA LYS A 91 6.47 -20.23 -6.36
C LYS A 91 6.28 -20.63 -7.84
N PRO A 92 6.04 -19.66 -8.75
CA PRO A 92 5.83 -19.94 -10.17
C PRO A 92 7.04 -20.65 -10.79
N GLU A 93 6.83 -21.70 -11.58
CA GLU A 93 7.91 -22.28 -12.40
C GLU A 93 8.35 -21.35 -13.55
N LYS A 94 7.46 -20.47 -13.99
CA LYS A 94 7.70 -19.48 -15.06
C LYS A 94 7.25 -18.10 -14.61
N HIS A 95 7.81 -17.07 -15.24
CA HIS A 95 7.38 -15.70 -14.99
C HIS A 95 5.86 -15.55 -15.14
N MET A 96 5.18 -15.09 -14.08
CA MET A 96 3.74 -14.83 -14.08
C MET A 96 3.48 -13.34 -13.85
N MET A 97 2.54 -12.79 -14.63
CA MET A 97 2.05 -11.43 -14.45
C MET A 97 1.25 -11.28 -13.15
N LEU A 98 1.26 -10.07 -12.58
CA LEU A 98 0.51 -9.71 -11.37
C LEU A 98 -0.97 -10.13 -11.42
N ALA A 99 -1.67 -9.86 -12.53
CA ALA A 99 -3.07 -10.26 -12.69
C ALA A 99 -3.32 -11.78 -12.59
N ARG A 100 -2.33 -12.61 -12.94
CA ARG A 100 -2.43 -14.08 -12.82
C ARG A 100 -2.15 -14.54 -11.40
N LEU A 101 -1.19 -13.89 -10.73
CA LEU A 101 -0.86 -14.12 -9.33
C LEU A 101 -2.04 -13.78 -8.40
N LEU A 102 -2.64 -12.61 -8.58
CA LEU A 102 -3.81 -12.19 -7.80
C LEU A 102 -5.00 -13.15 -7.98
N ARG A 103 -5.25 -13.56 -9.23
CA ARG A 103 -6.27 -14.59 -9.53
C ARG A 103 -5.97 -15.93 -8.87
N ALA A 104 -4.70 -16.31 -8.74
CA ALA A 104 -4.31 -17.51 -8.02
C ALA A 104 -4.59 -17.38 -6.53
N ALA A 105 -4.27 -16.24 -5.91
CA ALA A 105 -4.56 -16.00 -4.49
C ALA A 105 -6.06 -16.12 -4.17
N LEU A 106 -6.92 -15.50 -4.99
CA LEU A 106 -8.37 -15.59 -4.81
C LEU A 106 -8.88 -17.03 -4.98
N ARG A 107 -8.45 -17.74 -6.04
CA ARG A 107 -8.89 -19.13 -6.29
C ARG A 107 -8.46 -20.11 -5.19
N ASN A 108 -7.31 -19.87 -4.56
CA ASN A 108 -6.82 -20.70 -3.46
C ASN A 108 -7.37 -20.26 -2.09
N GLY A 109 -8.23 -19.24 -2.04
CA GLY A 109 -8.80 -18.73 -0.79
C GLY A 109 -7.77 -18.07 0.14
N TRP A 110 -6.62 -17.64 -0.39
CA TRP A 110 -5.60 -16.95 0.43
C TRP A 110 -5.93 -15.51 0.73
N ILE A 111 -6.86 -14.92 -0.02
CA ILE A 111 -7.38 -13.58 0.21
C ILE A 111 -8.90 -13.63 0.13
N SER A 112 -9.55 -12.79 0.93
CA SER A 112 -10.99 -12.57 0.90
C SER A 112 -11.31 -11.18 1.41
N ASP A 113 -12.51 -10.68 1.12
CA ASP A 113 -12.94 -9.35 1.54
C ASP A 113 -12.95 -9.22 3.09
N ALA A 114 -13.14 -10.32 3.83
CA ALA A 114 -13.09 -10.34 5.28
C ALA A 114 -11.73 -10.01 5.90
N GLY A 115 -10.64 -10.15 5.13
CA GLY A 115 -9.31 -9.84 5.63
C GLY A 115 -8.88 -8.39 5.42
N PHE A 116 -9.75 -7.53 4.91
CA PHE A 116 -9.49 -6.10 4.72
C PHE A 116 -10.27 -5.27 5.75
N ARG A 117 -9.56 -4.50 6.58
CA ARG A 117 -10.14 -3.74 7.70
C ARG A 117 -11.09 -2.62 7.25
N HIS A 118 -10.95 -2.14 6.02
CA HIS A 118 -11.78 -1.06 5.47
C HIS A 118 -13.12 -1.53 4.89
N ILE A 119 -13.38 -2.84 4.86
CA ILE A 119 -14.63 -3.39 4.33
C ILE A 119 -15.59 -3.65 5.50
N ASP A 120 -16.58 -2.79 5.62
CA ASP A 120 -17.68 -2.99 6.57
C ASP A 120 -18.55 -4.18 6.13
N ASN A 121 -18.85 -5.08 7.08
CA ASN A 121 -19.70 -6.26 6.89
C ASN A 121 -19.27 -7.16 5.69
N PRO A 122 -18.16 -7.90 5.83
CA PRO A 122 -17.66 -8.77 4.77
C PRO A 122 -18.67 -9.89 4.43
N SER A 123 -19.05 -9.99 3.16
CA SER A 123 -19.95 -11.03 2.64
C SER A 123 -19.36 -11.71 1.40
N GLN A 124 -19.86 -12.89 1.04
CA GLN A 124 -19.47 -13.55 -0.23
C GLN A 124 -19.89 -12.75 -1.47
N ASP A 125 -20.87 -11.85 -1.31
CA ASP A 125 -21.34 -10.95 -2.37
C ASP A 125 -20.43 -9.72 -2.53
N ASN A 126 -19.53 -9.46 -1.56
CA ASN A 126 -18.58 -8.36 -1.69
C ASN A 126 -17.61 -8.67 -2.84
N GLU A 127 -17.47 -7.70 -3.74
CA GLU A 127 -16.67 -7.84 -4.96
C GLU A 127 -15.34 -7.10 -4.88
N TRP A 128 -14.88 -6.70 -3.69
CA TRP A 128 -13.70 -5.86 -3.58
C TRP A 128 -12.45 -6.59 -4.04
N CYS A 129 -12.24 -7.85 -3.63
CA CYS A 129 -11.14 -8.66 -4.15
C CYS A 129 -11.22 -8.83 -5.68
N LYS A 130 -12.42 -8.96 -6.24
CA LYS A 130 -12.62 -9.07 -7.70
C LYS A 130 -12.29 -7.76 -8.40
N ALA A 131 -12.73 -6.62 -7.87
CA ALA A 131 -12.42 -5.29 -8.40
C ALA A 131 -10.90 -5.03 -8.37
N MET A 132 -10.25 -5.41 -7.27
CA MET A 132 -8.79 -5.32 -7.09
C MET A 132 -8.02 -6.08 -8.18
N LEU A 133 -8.52 -7.24 -8.65
CA LEU A 133 -7.89 -8.00 -9.75
C LEU A 133 -7.74 -7.17 -11.04
N LYS A 134 -8.68 -6.24 -11.27
CA LYS A 134 -8.68 -5.35 -12.43
C LYS A 134 -7.89 -4.07 -12.15
N SER A 135 -8.15 -3.43 -11.01
CA SER A 135 -7.62 -2.10 -10.71
C SER A 135 -6.12 -2.10 -10.38
N ILE A 136 -5.60 -3.07 -9.61
CA ILE A 136 -4.18 -3.07 -9.21
C ILE A 136 -3.23 -3.08 -10.41
N PRO A 137 -3.38 -3.99 -11.41
CA PRO A 137 -2.49 -4.00 -12.57
C PRO A 137 -2.54 -2.69 -13.37
N GLU A 138 -3.72 -2.09 -13.53
CA GLU A 138 -3.91 -0.81 -14.22
C GLU A 138 -3.21 0.33 -13.47
N LEU A 139 -3.45 0.44 -12.15
CA LEU A 139 -2.86 1.45 -11.28
C LEU A 139 -1.33 1.31 -11.16
N ARG A 140 -0.83 0.09 -11.05
CA ARG A 140 0.62 -0.18 -11.03
C ARG A 140 1.28 0.29 -12.32
N ASN A 141 0.65 0.02 -13.46
CA ASN A 141 1.19 0.42 -14.76
C ASN A 141 1.13 1.94 -14.95
N SER A 142 0.02 2.59 -14.58
CA SER A 142 -0.08 4.05 -14.69
C SER A 142 0.95 4.76 -13.82
N GLN A 143 1.16 4.31 -12.58
CA GLN A 143 2.15 4.89 -11.68
C GLN A 143 3.59 4.64 -12.14
N ALA A 144 3.88 3.50 -12.78
CA ALA A 144 5.20 3.23 -13.34
C ALA A 144 5.60 4.18 -14.49
N HIS A 145 4.64 4.86 -15.12
CA HIS A 145 4.90 5.89 -16.14
C HIS A 145 4.99 7.31 -15.56
N GLY A 146 4.89 7.44 -14.24
CA GLY A 146 4.75 8.72 -13.54
C GLY A 146 3.29 9.18 -13.55
N SER A 147 2.80 9.61 -12.39
CA SER A 147 1.47 10.19 -12.26
C SER A 147 1.57 11.63 -11.78
N SER A 148 0.86 12.54 -12.43
CA SER A 148 0.66 13.92 -11.98
C SER A 148 -0.56 14.07 -11.06
N MET A 149 -1.25 12.97 -10.77
CA MET A 149 -2.46 12.99 -9.96
C MET A 149 -2.13 13.37 -8.51
N LEU A 150 -2.85 14.35 -7.97
CA LEU A 150 -2.86 14.61 -6.53
C LEU A 150 -3.49 13.40 -5.84
N ILE A 151 -2.72 12.72 -4.99
CA ILE A 151 -3.17 11.56 -4.22
C ILE A 151 -3.48 12.04 -2.81
N GLY A 152 -4.74 11.91 -2.39
CA GLY A 152 -5.21 12.41 -1.09
C GLY A 152 -4.44 11.82 0.09
N ASP A 153 -4.19 10.50 0.08
CA ASP A 153 -3.36 9.84 1.08
C ASP A 153 -2.78 8.51 0.54
N CYS A 154 -1.50 8.25 0.84
CA CYS A 154 -0.84 6.97 0.55
C CYS A 154 -0.87 5.99 1.74
N ILE A 155 -1.28 6.46 2.93
CA ILE A 155 -1.38 5.65 4.15
C ILE A 155 -2.42 4.53 3.98
N ASP A 156 -3.56 4.80 3.35
CA ASP A 156 -4.57 3.78 3.07
C ASP A 156 -4.00 2.63 2.21
N HIS A 157 -3.12 2.95 1.27
CA HIS A 157 -2.46 1.94 0.44
C HIS A 157 -1.47 1.08 1.26
N ILE A 158 -0.82 1.67 2.27
CA ILE A 158 0.01 0.90 3.23
C ILE A 158 -0.88 -0.06 4.03
N SER A 159 -2.03 0.39 4.52
CA SER A 159 -2.96 -0.43 5.30
C SER A 159 -3.52 -1.59 4.48
N ILE A 160 -3.98 -1.32 3.26
CA ILE A 160 -4.46 -2.36 2.32
C ILE A 160 -3.34 -3.36 1.98
N CYS A 161 -2.12 -2.88 1.80
CA CYS A 161 -0.96 -3.74 1.55
C CYS A 161 -0.65 -4.65 2.75
N ALA A 162 -0.74 -4.11 3.97
CA ALA A 162 -0.56 -4.87 5.20
C ALA A 162 -1.61 -5.99 5.32
N ASP A 163 -2.88 -5.64 5.13
CA ASP A 163 -4.01 -6.57 5.16
C ASP A 163 -3.86 -7.68 4.13
N PHE A 164 -3.52 -7.32 2.90
CA PHE A 164 -3.31 -8.28 1.82
C PHE A 164 -2.17 -9.25 2.16
N ILE A 165 -1.01 -8.74 2.57
CA ILE A 165 0.18 -9.58 2.81
C ILE A 165 -0.01 -10.45 4.04
N ASN A 166 -0.65 -9.95 5.10
CA ASN A 166 -0.95 -10.74 6.28
C ASN A 166 -1.94 -11.88 5.98
N GLN A 167 -2.88 -11.69 5.06
CA GLN A 167 -3.74 -12.77 4.59
C GLN A 167 -2.97 -13.86 3.84
N LEU A 168 -1.95 -13.49 3.03
CA LEU A 168 -1.12 -14.48 2.34
C LEU A 168 -0.30 -15.35 3.31
N PHE A 169 0.07 -14.83 4.46
CA PHE A 169 0.88 -15.51 5.48
C PHE A 169 0.20 -15.34 6.84
N PRO A 170 -0.92 -16.06 7.09
CA PRO A 170 -1.68 -15.89 8.32
C PRO A 170 -0.84 -16.33 9.52
N ASP A 171 -0.99 -15.63 10.65
CA ASP A 171 -0.37 -16.05 11.91
C ASP A 171 -1.14 -17.26 12.48
N ASP A 172 -0.45 -18.21 13.10
CA ASP A 172 -1.05 -19.45 13.62
C ASP A 172 -2.12 -19.20 14.69
N LYS A 173 -2.19 -17.98 15.23
CA LYS A 173 -3.18 -17.54 16.22
C LYS A 173 -4.53 -17.10 15.63
N SER A 174 -4.69 -17.10 14.31
CA SER A 174 -5.91 -16.64 13.62
C SER A 174 -7.01 -17.71 13.53
N GLY A 175 -6.77 -18.91 14.07
CA GLY A 175 -7.63 -20.09 13.92
C GLY A 175 -8.02 -20.80 15.23
N GLN A 176 -8.01 -20.12 16.38
CA GLN A 176 -8.58 -20.60 17.64
C GLN A 176 -9.76 -19.74 18.07
#